data_AF-A0A924U8U1-F1
#
_entry.id   AF-A0A924U8U1-F1
#
_cell.length_a   1.000
_cell.length_b   1.000
_cell.length_c   1.000
_cell.angle_alpha   90.00
_cell.angle_beta   90.00
_cell.angle_gamma   90.00
#
_symmetry.space_group_name_H-M   'P 1'
#
loop_
_entity.id
_entity.type
_entity.pdbx_description
1 polymer ?
#
loop_
_entity_poly.entity_id
_entity_poly.type
_entity_poly.pdbx_seq_one_letter_code
_entity_poly.pdbx_strand_id
1 'polypeptide(L)'
;MVTQSNYATMQAIFVRFHAQEPEPKGELQHLNAFTLVVAVALSAQATDVGVNKATAALFAVADTPAKMLALGEAALTEHIKSIGLYRNKAKNVIKLSQMLIDTYGGEVPCSRAALQSLPGVGRKTANVVLNMWFQ
;
A
#
# COMPACT_ATOMS: atom_id res chain seq x y z
N MET A 1 30.01 -1.79 15.59
CA MET A 1 28.84 -2.62 15.96
C MET A 1 27.95 -1.79 16.87
N VAL A 2 26.65 -1.70 16.59
CA VAL A 2 25.69 -1.04 17.50
C VAL A 2 25.35 -2.03 18.62
N THR A 3 25.43 -1.60 19.88
CA THR A 3 25.08 -2.43 21.04
C THR A 3 23.57 -2.65 21.10
N GLN A 4 23.13 -3.90 21.22
CA GLN A 4 21.71 -4.22 21.29
C GLN A 4 21.14 -3.86 22.68
N SER A 5 19.96 -3.23 22.71
CA SER A 5 19.24 -2.97 23.96
C SER A 5 18.79 -4.28 24.61
N ASN A 6 18.77 -4.33 25.95
CA ASN A 6 18.24 -5.49 26.65
C ASN A 6 16.69 -5.52 26.60
N TYR A 7 16.12 -6.67 26.95
CA TYR A 7 14.67 -6.89 26.89
C TYR A 7 13.87 -5.91 27.76
N ALA A 8 14.33 -5.61 28.99
CA ALA A 8 13.65 -4.69 29.89
C ALA A 8 13.55 -3.27 29.31
N THR A 9 14.62 -2.80 28.66
CA THR A 9 14.63 -1.51 27.96
C THR A 9 13.66 -1.52 26.78
N MET A 10 13.66 -2.57 25.95
CA MET A 10 12.72 -2.70 24.83
C MET A 10 11.26 -2.68 25.30
N GLN A 11 10.94 -3.41 26.37
CA GLN A 11 9.59 -3.42 26.95
C GLN A 11 9.18 -2.04 27.45
N ALA A 12 10.07 -1.34 28.17
CA ALA A 12 9.79 0.01 28.67
C ALA A 12 9.54 1.01 27.52
N ILE A 13 10.22 0.86 26.37
CA ILE A 13 9.97 1.67 25.17
C ILE A 13 8.55 1.40 24.64
N PHE A 14 8.16 0.14 24.44
CA PHE A 14 6.83 -0.19 23.92
C PHE A 14 5.70 0.23 24.89
N VAL A 15 5.90 0.13 26.20
CA VAL A 15 4.95 0.64 27.21
C VAL A 15 4.75 2.14 27.06
N ARG A 16 5.82 2.91 26.84
CA ARG A 16 5.74 4.37 26.65
C ARG A 16 5.06 4.73 25.33
N PHE A 17 5.36 4.00 24.24
CA PHE A 17 4.67 4.20 22.96
C PHE A 17 3.18 3.95 23.09
N HIS A 18 2.78 2.83 23.72
CA HIS A 18 1.37 2.52 23.95
C HIS A 18 0.67 3.56 24.85
N ALA A 19 1.35 4.08 25.86
CA ALA A 19 0.79 5.14 26.71
C ALA A 19 0.59 6.49 25.97
N GLN A 20 1.39 6.76 24.94
CA GLN A 20 1.27 7.97 24.13
C GLN A 20 0.21 7.83 23.03
N GLU A 21 0.20 6.69 22.34
CA GLU A 21 -0.75 6.39 21.26
C GLU A 21 -1.13 4.91 21.35
N PRO A 22 -2.28 4.58 21.98
CA PRO A 22 -2.71 3.19 22.16
C PRO A 22 -3.06 2.49 20.85
N GLU A 23 -3.56 3.23 19.86
CA GLU A 23 -4.06 2.69 18.59
C GLU A 23 -3.46 3.45 17.39
N PRO A 24 -2.14 3.36 17.17
CA PRO A 24 -1.49 4.09 16.09
C PRO A 24 -2.01 3.61 14.73
N LYS A 25 -2.35 4.57 13.86
CA LYS A 25 -2.87 4.30 12.51
C LYS A 25 -1.87 4.70 11.44
N GLY A 26 -1.90 4.01 10.30
CA GLY A 26 -1.11 4.39 9.14
C GLY A 26 -1.62 5.69 8.50
N GLU A 27 -0.72 6.45 7.87
CA GLU A 27 -1.02 7.78 7.32
C GLU A 27 -1.49 7.75 5.85
N LEU A 28 -1.37 6.60 5.17
CA LEU A 28 -1.76 6.45 3.78
C LEU A 28 -3.29 6.49 3.64
N GLN A 29 -3.80 7.44 2.86
CA GLN A 29 -5.22 7.60 2.60
C GLN A 29 -5.70 6.54 1.61
N HIS A 30 -6.81 5.88 1.95
CA HIS A 30 -7.42 4.82 1.17
C HIS A 30 -8.93 4.75 1.47
N LEU A 31 -9.70 4.25 0.51
CA LEU A 31 -11.16 4.12 0.57
C LEU A 31 -11.61 2.69 0.84
N ASN A 32 -10.81 1.72 0.38
CA ASN A 32 -11.09 0.30 0.41
C ASN A 32 -9.77 -0.51 0.34
N ALA A 33 -9.87 -1.84 0.47
CA ALA A 33 -8.72 -2.75 0.39
C ALA A 33 -7.85 -2.54 -0.86
N PHE A 34 -8.49 -2.34 -2.03
CA PHE A 34 -7.77 -2.18 -3.30
C PHE A 34 -6.97 -0.87 -3.32
N THR A 35 -7.60 0.25 -2.97
CA THR A 35 -6.92 1.54 -2.89
C THR A 35 -5.80 1.54 -1.84
N LEU A 36 -5.93 0.77 -0.75
CA LEU A 36 -4.84 0.57 0.21
C LEU A 36 -3.66 -0.19 -0.43
N VAL A 37 -3.91 -1.30 -1.12
CA VAL A 37 -2.85 -2.05 -1.84
C VAL A 37 -2.11 -1.13 -2.81
N VAL A 38 -2.85 -0.33 -3.58
CA VAL A 38 -2.27 0.63 -4.52
C VAL A 38 -1.45 1.69 -3.78
N ALA A 39 -1.99 2.33 -2.73
CA ALA A 39 -1.28 3.34 -1.96
C ALA A 39 0.04 2.81 -1.36
N VAL A 40 0.02 1.62 -0.76
CA VAL A 40 1.23 1.01 -0.18
C VAL A 40 2.22 0.58 -1.27
N ALA A 41 1.75 0.08 -2.41
CA ALA A 41 2.64 -0.21 -3.55
C ALA A 41 3.31 1.06 -4.11
N LEU A 42 2.59 2.18 -4.12
CA LEU A 42 3.12 3.49 -4.52
C LEU A 42 4.08 4.09 -3.49
N SER A 43 4.01 3.68 -2.23
CA SER A 43 4.83 4.24 -1.14
C SER A 43 6.30 3.81 -1.15
N ALA A 44 6.66 2.79 -1.95
CA ALA A 44 8.04 2.36 -2.07
C ALA A 44 8.96 3.51 -2.52
N GLN A 45 9.91 3.92 -1.67
CA GLN A 45 10.78 5.09 -1.91
C GLN A 45 10.03 6.40 -2.18
N ALA A 46 8.90 6.60 -1.50
CA ALA A 46 8.13 7.83 -1.49
C ALA A 46 7.67 8.16 -0.06
N THR A 47 7.29 9.41 0.17
CA THR A 47 6.69 9.83 1.45
C THR A 47 5.18 9.64 1.39
N ASP A 48 4.56 9.35 2.54
CA ASP A 48 3.10 9.18 2.62
C ASP A 48 2.36 10.44 2.16
N VAL A 49 2.87 11.62 2.49
CA VAL A 49 2.36 12.92 1.98
C VAL A 49 2.40 12.99 0.45
N GLY A 50 3.48 12.54 -0.18
CA GLY A 50 3.62 12.52 -1.64
C GLY A 50 2.65 11.55 -2.30
N VAL A 51 2.49 10.36 -1.70
CA VAL A 51 1.52 9.35 -2.16
C VAL A 51 0.10 9.89 -2.05
N ASN A 52 -0.30 10.40 -0.88
CA ASN A 52 -1.66 10.92 -0.64
C ASN A 52 -2.03 12.03 -1.63
N LYS A 53 -1.09 12.94 -1.95
CA LYS A 53 -1.32 13.99 -2.97
C LYS A 53 -1.59 13.40 -4.37
N ALA A 54 -0.84 12.38 -4.76
CA ALA A 54 -1.00 11.74 -6.07
C ALA A 54 -2.28 10.88 -6.13
N THR A 55 -2.61 10.19 -5.04
CA THR A 55 -3.74 9.25 -5.01
C THR A 55 -5.09 9.92 -4.79
N ALA A 56 -5.15 11.14 -4.22
CA ALA A 56 -6.42 11.83 -3.95
C ALA A 56 -7.31 11.96 -5.20
N ALA A 57 -6.76 12.48 -6.31
CA ALA A 57 -7.51 12.59 -7.56
C ALA A 57 -7.68 11.24 -8.28
N LEU A 58 -6.69 10.34 -8.14
CA LEU A 58 -6.73 9.01 -8.75
C LEU A 58 -7.87 8.17 -8.19
N PHE A 59 -8.00 8.10 -6.86
CA PHE A 59 -9.02 7.26 -6.21
C PHE A 59 -10.43 7.83 -6.35
N ALA A 60 -10.59 9.12 -6.66
CA ALA A 60 -11.89 9.67 -7.02
C ALA A 60 -12.43 9.09 -8.34
N VAL A 61 -11.55 8.67 -9.26
CA VAL A 61 -11.94 8.16 -10.59
C VAL A 61 -11.69 6.66 -10.75
N ALA A 62 -10.76 6.08 -10.01
CA ALA A 62 -10.31 4.69 -10.14
C ALA A 62 -10.05 4.04 -8.77
N ASP A 63 -11.13 3.68 -8.07
CA ASP A 63 -11.15 3.04 -6.75
C ASP A 63 -11.37 1.51 -6.79
N THR A 64 -11.44 0.91 -7.97
CA THR A 64 -11.59 -0.53 -8.18
C THR A 64 -10.60 -1.03 -9.24
N PRO A 65 -10.24 -2.33 -9.24
CA PRO A 65 -9.38 -2.89 -10.29
C PRO A 65 -9.91 -2.62 -11.70
N ALA A 66 -11.22 -2.79 -11.92
CA ALA A 66 -11.85 -2.57 -13.22
C ALA A 66 -11.76 -1.10 -13.67
N LYS A 67 -12.04 -0.14 -12.78
CA LYS A 67 -11.87 1.29 -13.11
C LYS A 67 -10.40 1.66 -13.34
N MET A 68 -9.47 1.06 -12.60
CA MET A 68 -8.02 1.28 -12.79
C MET A 68 -7.54 0.78 -14.16
N LEU A 69 -8.05 -0.36 -14.62
CA LEU A 69 -7.76 -0.85 -15.97
C LEU A 69 -8.41 0.03 -17.04
N ALA A 70 -9.67 0.45 -16.83
CA ALA A 70 -10.37 1.35 -17.74
C ALA A 70 -9.69 2.72 -17.87
N LEU A 71 -9.09 3.23 -16.77
CA LEU A 71 -8.27 4.43 -16.77
C LEU A 71 -7.02 4.25 -17.66
N GLY A 72 -6.40 3.07 -17.59
CA GLY A 72 -5.24 2.70 -18.40
C GLY A 72 -3.89 3.24 -17.88
N GLU A 73 -2.80 2.63 -18.35
CA GLU A 73 -1.44 2.91 -17.87
C GLU A 73 -1.02 4.38 -18.08
N ALA A 74 -1.37 4.97 -19.23
CA ALA A 74 -0.94 6.32 -19.58
C ALA A 74 -1.55 7.36 -18.65
N ALA A 75 -2.87 7.33 -18.43
CA ALA A 75 -3.54 8.26 -17.52
C ALA A 75 -3.12 8.03 -16.07
N LEU A 76 -2.99 6.75 -15.63
CA LEU A 76 -2.44 6.43 -14.32
C LEU A 76 -1.05 7.02 -14.13
N THR A 77 -0.16 6.86 -15.11
CA THR A 77 1.21 7.40 -15.08
C THR A 77 1.20 8.91 -14.84
N GLU A 78 0.28 9.64 -15.47
CA GLU A 78 0.14 11.09 -15.26
C GLU A 78 -0.32 11.45 -13.83
N HIS A 79 -1.23 10.67 -13.23
CA HIS A 79 -1.65 10.88 -11.83
C HIS A 79 -0.49 10.72 -10.84
N ILE A 80 0.41 9.76 -11.09
CA ILE A 80 1.46 9.39 -10.14
C ILE A 80 2.86 9.87 -10.52
N LYS A 81 3.00 10.72 -11.55
CA LYS A 81 4.30 11.18 -12.07
C LYS A 81 5.16 11.94 -11.06
N SER A 82 4.54 12.49 -10.01
CA SER A 82 5.22 13.16 -8.90
C SER A 82 5.92 12.19 -7.95
N ILE A 83 5.63 10.89 -8.04
CA ILE A 83 6.22 9.84 -7.20
C ILE A 83 7.47 9.27 -7.88
N GLY A 84 8.53 8.99 -7.11
CA GLY A 84 9.69 8.24 -7.61
C GLY A 84 9.31 6.87 -8.19
N LEU A 85 10.00 6.45 -9.26
CA LEU A 85 9.79 5.16 -9.94
C LEU A 85 8.39 4.99 -10.59
N TYR A 86 7.66 6.09 -10.82
CA TYR A 86 6.26 6.08 -11.27
C TYR A 86 5.98 5.21 -12.50
N ARG A 87 6.87 5.15 -13.49
CA ARG A 87 6.65 4.34 -14.71
C ARG A 87 6.52 2.85 -14.39
N ASN A 88 7.42 2.31 -13.57
CA ASN A 88 7.36 0.91 -13.16
C ASN A 88 6.21 0.66 -12.20
N LYS A 89 5.90 1.63 -11.32
CA LYS A 89 4.74 1.57 -10.44
C LYS A 89 3.43 1.52 -11.21
N ALA A 90 3.24 2.36 -12.22
CA ALA A 90 2.04 2.35 -13.07
C ALA A 90 1.86 0.99 -13.75
N LYS A 91 2.92 0.46 -14.37
CA LYS A 91 2.92 -0.89 -14.96
C LYS A 91 2.50 -1.97 -13.97
N ASN A 92 3.05 -1.93 -12.75
CA ASN A 92 2.71 -2.89 -11.70
C ASN A 92 1.26 -2.74 -11.23
N VAL A 93 0.77 -1.50 -11.07
CA VAL A 93 -0.62 -1.23 -10.67
C VAL A 93 -1.63 -1.71 -11.72
N ILE A 94 -1.33 -1.55 -13.02
CA ILE A 94 -2.18 -2.12 -14.08
C ILE A 94 -2.16 -3.64 -14.03
N LYS A 95 -0.97 -4.25 -13.96
CA LYS A 95 -0.84 -5.72 -13.93
C LYS A 95 -1.47 -6.34 -12.67
N LEU A 96 -1.32 -5.72 -11.51
CA LEU A 96 -1.96 -6.20 -10.28
C LEU A 96 -3.48 -6.04 -10.36
N SER A 97 -3.98 -4.95 -10.96
CA SER A 97 -5.42 -4.76 -11.16
C SER A 97 -6.00 -5.84 -12.08
N GLN A 98 -5.29 -6.18 -13.16
CA GLN A 98 -5.68 -7.29 -14.05
C GLN A 98 -5.67 -8.63 -13.30
N MET A 99 -4.61 -8.94 -12.57
CA MET A 99 -4.50 -10.19 -11.80
C MET A 99 -5.58 -10.32 -10.71
N LEU A 100 -5.97 -9.22 -10.07
CA LEU A 100 -7.08 -9.22 -9.12
C LEU A 100 -8.39 -9.67 -9.77
N ILE A 101 -8.69 -9.18 -10.98
CA ILE A 101 -9.88 -9.60 -11.72
C ILE A 101 -9.78 -11.06 -12.15
N ASP A 102 -8.69 -11.42 -12.83
CA ASP A 102 -8.56 -12.73 -13.47
C ASP A 102 -8.47 -13.88 -12.47
N THR A 103 -7.76 -13.68 -11.36
CA THR A 103 -7.43 -14.75 -10.40
C THR A 103 -8.26 -14.67 -9.12
N TYR A 104 -8.62 -13.46 -8.69
CA TYR A 104 -9.24 -13.22 -7.37
C TYR A 104 -10.64 -12.61 -7.47
N GLY A 105 -11.27 -12.62 -8.65
CA GLY A 105 -12.65 -12.15 -8.85
C GLY A 105 -12.84 -10.64 -8.62
N GLY A 106 -11.75 -9.85 -8.67
CA GLY A 106 -11.74 -8.42 -8.42
C GLY A 106 -11.55 -8.03 -6.96
N GLU A 107 -11.39 -9.00 -6.05
CA GLU A 107 -11.20 -8.76 -4.62
C GLU A 107 -9.75 -8.88 -4.18
N VAL A 108 -9.36 -8.10 -3.16
CA VAL A 108 -8.03 -8.20 -2.56
C VAL A 108 -7.98 -9.43 -1.64
N PRO A 109 -7.06 -10.39 -1.87
CA PRO A 109 -7.00 -11.59 -1.05
C PRO A 109 -6.44 -11.29 0.35
N CYS A 110 -6.98 -11.94 1.38
CA CYS A 110 -6.52 -11.84 2.77
C CYS A 110 -5.35 -12.80 3.11
N SER A 111 -4.61 -13.28 2.10
CA SER A 111 -3.46 -14.17 2.28
C SER A 111 -2.17 -13.45 1.95
N ARG A 112 -1.16 -13.56 2.82
CA ARG A 112 0.18 -12.99 2.59
C ARG A 112 0.78 -13.50 1.27
N ALA A 113 0.69 -14.80 1.01
CA ALA A 113 1.27 -15.40 -0.19
C ALA A 113 0.57 -14.88 -1.46
N ALA A 114 -0.76 -14.76 -1.43
CA ALA A 114 -1.55 -14.23 -2.54
C ALA A 114 -1.30 -12.72 -2.76
N LEU A 115 -1.14 -11.94 -1.70
CA LEU A 115 -0.73 -10.54 -1.82
C LEU A 115 0.66 -10.43 -2.44
N GLN A 116 1.62 -11.25 -2.00
CA GLN A 116 3.00 -11.24 -2.53
C GLN A 116 3.12 -11.70 -3.98
N SER A 117 2.13 -12.42 -4.54
CA SER A 117 2.11 -12.71 -5.97
C SER A 117 1.67 -11.52 -6.83
N LEU A 118 1.07 -10.49 -6.23
CA LEU A 118 0.70 -9.28 -6.95
C LEU A 118 1.95 -8.48 -7.37
N PRO A 119 2.05 -8.04 -8.64
CA PRO A 119 3.15 -7.21 -9.11
C PRO A 119 3.35 -5.94 -8.27
N GLY A 120 4.58 -5.71 -7.82
CA GLY A 120 4.92 -4.56 -6.96
C GLY A 120 4.58 -4.73 -5.48
N VAL A 121 4.04 -5.88 -5.06
CA VAL A 121 3.73 -6.18 -3.66
C VAL A 121 4.78 -7.12 -3.07
N GLY A 122 5.68 -6.57 -2.24
CA GLY A 122 6.65 -7.35 -1.46
C GLY A 122 6.11 -7.80 -0.10
N ARG A 123 6.96 -8.49 0.68
CA ARG A 123 6.62 -8.97 2.04
C ARG A 123 6.13 -7.86 2.97
N LYS A 124 6.78 -6.69 2.93
CA LYS A 124 6.39 -5.52 3.72
C LYS A 124 5.00 -5.03 3.33
N THR A 125 4.77 -4.83 2.03
CA THR A 125 3.49 -4.35 1.50
C THR A 125 2.35 -5.28 1.90
N ALA A 126 2.53 -6.60 1.72
CA ALA A 126 1.54 -7.59 2.13
C ALA A 126 1.22 -7.53 3.63
N ASN A 127 2.25 -7.43 4.49
CA ASN A 127 2.04 -7.32 5.94
C ASN A 127 1.29 -6.04 6.35
N VAL A 128 1.60 -4.91 5.71
CA VAL A 128 0.92 -3.64 5.97
C VAL A 128 -0.56 -3.75 5.61
N VAL A 129 -0.88 -4.28 4.43
CA VAL A 129 -2.28 -4.45 3.98
C VAL A 129 -3.05 -5.36 4.92
N LEU A 130 -2.47 -6.51 5.29
CA LEU A 130 -3.11 -7.45 6.22
C LEU A 130 -3.39 -6.79 7.57
N ASN A 131 -2.39 -6.12 8.16
CA ASN A 131 -2.54 -5.49 9.47
C ASN A 131 -3.48 -4.28 9.48
N MET A 132 -3.49 -3.48 8.41
CA MET A 132 -4.31 -2.26 8.36
C MET A 132 -5.75 -2.50 7.94
N TRP A 133 -6.03 -3.50 7.08
CA TRP A 133 -7.37 -3.71 6.53
C TRP A 133 -8.08 -4.96 7.05
N PHE A 134 -7.36 -6.08 7.17
CA PHE A 134 -7.98 -7.37 7.49
C PHE A 134 -7.90 -7.75 8.97
N GLN A 135 -6.98 -7.12 9.72
CA GLN A 135 -6.69 -7.33 11.15
C GLN A 135 -6.57 -8.80 11.58
#